data_AF-A0A5B2WHR6-F1
#
_entry.id   AF-A0A5B2WHR6-F1
#
_cell.length_a   1.000
_cell.length_b   1.000
_cell.length_c   1.000
_cell.angle_alpha   90.00
_cell.angle_beta   90.00
_cell.angle_gamma   90.00
#
_symmetry.space_group_name_H-M   'P 1'
#
loop_
_entity.id
_entity.type
_entity.pdbx_description
1 polymer ?
#
loop_
_entity_poly.entity_id
_entity_poly.type
_entity_poly.pdbx_seq_one_letter_code
_entity_poly.pdbx_strand_id
1 'polypeptide(L)'
;RAIIDAAARHKTVLLQTVPSMLDMILDTITPHDHTTLTHLRNTVSSGEALHPNTITRYHNTMPGTLHNTWGATEVSIDSTIHTCTHHDTTDTGPTAIGKPFDNNQIHILDHHLNPVPLGTTGNLYIAGTGLARGYLHNPTKTAQTFLPNPFQPGQRMYNTGDQGYQRPDGTLKYTGRNDHQIKIRGMRVELGEIDTTLHNHPTIKNAITTHHQAPNGLKRLISYVTPADLDVTVSPDDVRAYVGDHLPDYMTPSLVIVLDRLPLNANGKVDRLRLPEPTDPGALTGTEFVAPTGPAQQAVVAIWADLLGTNRIGAQDNFFHLGGHSLLAAKFTARVRSRFGVELPLQVVFTSPTVRALASELESLLEARIRDLSEDEALALLRELA
;
A
#
# COMPACT_ATOMS: atom_id res chain seq x y z
N ARG A 1 8.66 -4.80 15.01
CA ARG A 1 9.67 -4.92 16.09
C ARG A 1 11.08 -5.20 15.54
N ALA A 2 11.30 -6.27 14.78
CA ALA A 2 12.63 -6.67 14.31
C ALA A 2 13.48 -5.54 13.66
N ILE A 3 12.87 -4.63 12.90
CA ILE A 3 13.54 -3.46 12.31
C ILE A 3 14.14 -2.54 13.40
N ILE A 4 13.41 -2.28 14.47
CA ILE A 4 13.85 -1.41 15.58
C ILE A 4 15.01 -2.07 16.32
N ASP A 5 14.88 -3.36 16.63
CA ASP A 5 15.92 -4.13 17.31
C ASP A 5 17.20 -4.21 16.46
N ALA A 6 17.05 -4.42 15.15
CA ALA A 6 18.17 -4.40 14.21
C ALA A 6 18.81 -3.01 14.13
N ALA A 7 17.99 -1.95 14.08
CA ALA A 7 18.48 -0.58 14.04
C ALA A 7 19.32 -0.23 15.28
N ALA A 8 18.86 -0.62 16.47
CA ALA A 8 19.60 -0.47 17.71
C ALA A 8 20.90 -1.30 17.72
N ARG A 9 20.79 -2.60 17.41
CA ARG A 9 21.94 -3.54 17.39
C ARG A 9 23.05 -3.09 16.46
N HIS A 10 22.69 -2.64 15.25
CA HIS A 10 23.64 -2.24 14.23
C HIS A 10 24.00 -0.76 14.26
N LYS A 11 23.52 -0.01 15.28
CA LYS A 11 23.77 1.43 15.42
C LYS A 11 23.45 2.19 14.14
N THR A 12 22.30 1.89 13.56
CA THR A 12 21.87 2.42 12.27
C THR A 12 21.79 3.95 12.31
N VAL A 13 22.40 4.60 11.32
CA VAL A 13 22.43 6.08 11.21
C VAL A 13 21.35 6.62 10.28
N LEU A 14 21.04 5.86 9.23
CA LEU A 14 20.06 6.19 8.20
C LEU A 14 19.08 5.03 8.07
N LEU A 15 17.78 5.33 8.16
CA LEU A 15 16.71 4.39 7.90
C LEU A 15 15.88 4.89 6.70
N GLN A 16 15.67 4.05 5.69
CA GLN A 16 14.79 4.37 4.57
C GLN A 16 13.55 3.48 4.61
N THR A 17 12.38 4.09 4.46
CA THR A 17 11.07 3.42 4.51
C THR A 17 10.10 4.04 3.52
N VAL A 18 8.95 3.38 3.34
CA VAL A 18 7.77 4.01 2.76
C VAL A 18 6.85 4.51 3.88
N PRO A 19 6.01 5.55 3.69
CA PRO A 19 5.12 6.07 4.72
C PRO A 19 4.32 5.01 5.47
N SER A 20 3.71 4.05 4.76
CA SER A 20 2.96 2.96 5.40
C SER A 20 3.79 2.10 6.37
N MET A 21 5.06 1.85 6.03
CA MET A 21 5.98 1.10 6.89
C MET A 21 6.46 1.95 8.06
N LEU A 22 6.68 3.25 7.84
CA LEU A 22 7.02 4.19 8.90
C LEU A 22 5.90 4.23 9.96
N ASP A 23 4.63 4.32 9.55
CA ASP A 23 3.51 4.29 10.48
C ASP A 23 3.46 3.01 11.33
N MET A 24 3.82 1.86 10.76
CA MET A 24 3.95 0.62 11.53
C MET A 24 5.09 0.67 12.55
N ILE A 25 6.23 1.24 12.19
CA ILE A 25 7.36 1.42 13.11
C ILE A 25 6.91 2.33 14.27
N LEU A 26 6.23 3.43 13.96
CA LEU A 26 5.68 4.37 14.94
C LEU A 26 4.57 3.75 15.81
N ASP A 27 3.82 2.76 15.30
CA ASP A 27 2.85 1.99 16.11
C ASP A 27 3.55 1.06 17.11
N THR A 28 4.81 0.66 16.83
CA THR A 28 5.53 -0.39 17.55
C THR A 28 6.64 0.16 18.46
N ILE A 29 7.02 1.42 18.30
CA ILE A 29 8.09 2.03 19.07
C ILE A 29 7.63 2.33 20.50
N THR A 30 8.52 2.15 21.46
CA THR A 30 8.28 2.37 22.88
C THR A 30 9.19 3.49 23.40
N PRO A 31 8.87 4.12 24.54
CA PRO A 31 9.78 5.07 25.19
C PRO A 31 11.17 4.51 25.47
N HIS A 32 11.30 3.20 25.74
CA HIS A 32 12.59 2.56 25.93
C HIS A 32 13.43 2.54 24.66
N ASP A 33 12.82 2.32 23.49
CA ASP A 33 13.54 2.24 22.21
C ASP A 33 14.29 3.54 21.88
N HIS A 34 13.77 4.70 22.28
CA HIS A 34 14.48 5.98 22.13
C HIS A 34 15.86 5.96 22.76
N THR A 35 16.01 5.29 23.91
CA THR A 35 17.29 5.18 24.62
C THR A 35 18.28 4.24 23.92
N THR A 36 17.79 3.42 22.99
CA THR A 36 18.59 2.45 22.24
C THR A 36 18.91 2.90 20.82
N LEU A 37 18.03 3.70 20.21
CA LEU A 37 18.19 4.26 18.85
C LEU A 37 19.06 5.53 18.82
N THR A 38 20.05 5.63 19.70
CA THR A 38 20.88 6.83 19.91
C THR A 38 21.77 7.19 18.73
N HIS A 39 21.94 6.29 17.75
CA HIS A 39 22.72 6.51 16.53
C HIS A 39 21.88 6.91 15.32
N LEU A 40 20.56 6.74 15.36
CA LEU A 40 19.69 7.13 14.26
C LEU A 40 19.70 8.66 14.12
N ARG A 41 20.00 9.14 12.91
CA ARG A 41 20.09 10.58 12.60
C ARG A 41 19.08 11.00 11.56
N ASN A 42 18.88 10.17 10.54
CA ASN A 42 18.02 10.49 9.41
C ASN A 42 17.07 9.33 9.12
N THR A 43 15.80 9.65 8.93
CA THR A 43 14.81 8.75 8.37
C THR A 43 14.34 9.33 7.04
N VAL A 44 14.46 8.56 5.97
CA VAL A 44 13.94 8.93 4.64
C VAL A 44 12.64 8.16 4.42
N SER A 45 11.58 8.88 4.06
CA SER A 45 10.29 8.32 3.67
C SER A 45 10.03 8.67 2.21
N SER A 46 9.89 7.66 1.36
CA SER A 46 9.67 7.82 -0.09
C SER A 46 8.61 6.85 -0.60
N GLY A 47 8.16 7.05 -1.83
CA GLY A 47 7.33 6.09 -2.53
C GLY A 47 5.83 6.20 -2.24
N GLU A 48 5.38 6.96 -1.24
CA GLU A 48 3.96 7.31 -1.05
C GLU A 48 3.83 8.76 -0.59
N ALA A 49 2.61 9.28 -0.61
CA ALA A 49 2.30 10.57 -0.03
C ALA A 49 2.50 10.52 1.50
N LEU A 50 3.40 11.34 2.04
CA LEU A 50 3.61 11.48 3.48
C LEU A 50 2.59 12.47 4.06
N HIS A 51 1.97 12.14 5.19
CA HIS A 51 0.91 12.94 5.78
C HIS A 51 1.31 13.59 7.13
N PRO A 52 0.71 14.74 7.48
CA PRO A 52 0.97 15.47 8.73
C PRO A 52 0.89 14.63 9.99
N ASN A 53 -0.08 13.71 10.08
CA ASN A 53 -0.23 12.84 11.25
C ASN A 53 1.00 11.94 11.49
N THR A 54 1.54 11.33 10.43
CA THR A 54 2.77 10.52 10.50
C THR A 54 3.95 11.37 10.95
N ILE A 55 4.05 12.62 10.49
CA ILE A 55 5.11 13.58 10.88
C ILE A 55 4.99 13.95 12.37
N THR A 56 3.79 14.27 12.85
CA THR A 56 3.53 14.55 14.26
C THR A 56 3.99 13.39 15.14
N ARG A 57 3.57 12.16 14.77
CA ARG A 57 3.94 10.95 15.49
C ARG A 57 5.45 10.72 15.46
N TYR A 58 6.10 10.93 14.32
CA TYR A 58 7.55 10.82 14.19
C TYR A 58 8.26 11.77 15.15
N HIS A 59 7.94 13.06 15.14
CA HIS A 59 8.59 14.03 16.03
C HIS A 59 8.38 13.73 17.52
N ASN A 60 7.26 13.10 17.87
CA ASN A 60 6.98 12.71 19.25
C ASN A 60 7.70 11.43 19.69
N THR A 61 8.10 10.56 18.76
CA THR A 61 8.50 9.17 19.07
C THR A 61 9.76 8.64 18.40
N MET A 62 10.35 9.34 17.43
CA MET A 62 11.56 8.90 16.75
C MET A 62 12.66 9.95 16.92
N PRO A 63 13.93 9.53 17.16
CA PRO A 63 15.05 10.45 17.15
C PRO A 63 15.42 10.90 15.72
N GLY A 64 16.11 12.03 15.62
CA GLY A 64 16.67 12.52 14.37
C GLY A 64 15.69 13.25 13.46
N THR A 65 16.06 13.38 12.19
CA THR A 65 15.35 14.18 11.19
C THR A 65 14.60 13.29 10.21
N LEU A 66 13.34 13.63 9.93
CA LEU A 66 12.53 12.99 8.90
C LEU A 66 12.66 13.78 7.58
N HIS A 67 12.94 13.06 6.50
CA HIS A 67 12.97 13.59 5.15
C HIS A 67 11.91 12.91 4.30
N ASN A 68 11.12 13.70 3.59
CA ASN A 68 10.21 13.22 2.56
C ASN A 68 10.91 13.36 1.21
N THR A 69 11.10 12.26 0.49
CA THR A 69 11.68 12.27 -0.86
C THR A 69 10.66 11.81 -1.89
N TRP A 70 10.82 12.31 -3.12
CA TRP A 70 9.98 11.92 -4.25
C TRP A 70 10.84 11.75 -5.49
N GLY A 71 10.51 10.73 -6.26
CA GLY A 71 11.11 10.43 -7.54
C GLY A 71 10.46 9.20 -8.15
N ALA A 72 11.14 8.65 -9.14
CA ALA A 72 10.73 7.47 -9.85
C ALA A 72 11.95 6.60 -10.21
N THR A 73 11.72 5.34 -10.54
CA THR A 73 12.77 4.42 -11.00
C THR A 73 13.48 4.98 -12.24
N GLU A 74 12.74 5.64 -13.12
CA GLU A 74 13.20 6.24 -14.38
C GLU A 74 14.12 7.45 -14.20
N VAL A 75 14.30 7.92 -12.96
CA VAL A 75 15.12 9.09 -12.60
C VAL A 75 16.10 8.79 -11.46
N SER A 76 16.47 7.52 -11.29
CA SER A 76 17.47 7.07 -10.32
C SER A 76 17.04 7.30 -8.86
N ILE A 77 15.93 6.66 -8.47
CA ILE A 77 15.38 6.60 -7.10
C ILE A 77 14.60 7.87 -6.74
N ASP A 78 15.27 8.90 -6.23
CA ASP A 78 14.65 10.11 -5.70
C ASP A 78 15.19 11.35 -6.42
N SER A 79 14.30 12.30 -6.73
CA SER A 79 14.61 13.53 -7.45
C SER A 79 14.48 14.80 -6.64
N THR A 80 13.68 14.76 -5.57
CA THR A 80 13.48 15.89 -4.67
C THR A 80 13.56 15.46 -3.20
N ILE A 81 13.87 16.42 -2.34
CA ILE A 81 13.91 16.24 -0.89
C ILE A 81 13.26 17.40 -0.15
N HIS A 82 12.43 17.06 0.83
CA HIS A 82 11.88 17.96 1.84
C HIS A 82 12.32 17.51 3.23
N THR A 83 12.88 18.41 4.03
CA THR A 83 13.15 18.14 5.45
C THR A 83 11.91 18.51 6.25
N CYS A 84 11.25 17.51 6.85
CA CYS A 84 10.03 17.71 7.61
C CYS A 84 10.30 18.51 8.88
N THR A 85 9.39 19.42 9.18
CA THR A 85 9.41 20.28 10.36
C THR A 85 8.07 20.23 11.09
N HIS A 86 8.01 20.80 12.29
CA HIS A 86 6.75 20.98 13.02
C HIS A 86 5.71 21.83 12.27
N HIS A 87 6.09 22.64 11.28
CA HIS A 87 5.09 23.35 10.47
C HIS A 87 4.31 22.41 9.54
N ASP A 88 4.91 21.29 9.12
CA ASP A 88 4.27 20.33 8.24
C ASP A 88 3.17 19.53 8.96
N THR A 89 3.09 19.58 10.30
CA THR A 89 2.04 18.88 11.07
C THR A 89 0.66 19.54 10.93
N THR A 90 0.61 20.76 10.40
CA THR A 90 -0.65 21.52 10.20
C THR A 90 -1.08 21.62 8.74
N ASP A 91 -0.35 20.97 7.82
CA ASP A 91 -0.67 21.00 6.39
C ASP A 91 -2.05 20.36 6.13
N THR A 92 -2.80 20.91 5.16
CA THR A 92 -4.01 20.26 4.63
C THR A 92 -3.62 19.32 3.48
N GLY A 93 -3.54 18.02 3.79
CA GLY A 93 -3.17 16.97 2.82
C GLY A 93 -1.69 16.55 2.90
N PRO A 94 -1.18 15.82 1.88
CA PRO A 94 0.20 15.32 1.88
C PRO A 94 1.24 16.44 1.99
N THR A 95 2.32 16.24 2.73
CA THR A 95 3.45 17.17 2.90
C THR A 95 4.17 17.44 1.56
N ALA A 96 4.88 18.57 1.48
CA ALA A 96 5.67 18.92 0.31
C ALA A 96 6.69 17.81 -0.03
N ILE A 97 6.94 17.64 -1.33
CA ILE A 97 8.01 16.79 -1.84
C ILE A 97 9.34 17.55 -1.98
N GLY A 98 9.33 18.85 -1.68
CA GLY A 98 10.53 19.64 -1.42
C GLY A 98 11.15 20.23 -2.68
N LYS A 99 12.48 20.27 -2.72
CA LYS A 99 13.24 20.90 -3.82
C LYS A 99 14.06 19.85 -4.58
N PRO A 100 14.39 20.07 -5.87
CA PRO A 100 15.21 19.16 -6.64
C PRO A 100 16.57 18.93 -5.98
N PHE A 101 17.08 17.70 -6.04
CA PHE A 101 18.49 17.43 -5.79
C PHE A 101 19.39 18.12 -6.83
N ASP A 102 20.66 18.29 -6.50
CA ASP A 102 21.65 18.82 -7.43
C ASP A 102 21.63 18.03 -8.75
N ASN A 103 21.78 18.76 -9.86
CA ASN A 103 21.76 18.23 -11.22
C ASN A 103 20.42 17.64 -11.69
N ASN A 104 19.37 17.65 -10.87
CA ASN A 104 18.00 17.39 -11.28
C ASN A 104 17.23 18.70 -11.45
N GLN A 105 16.32 18.72 -12.42
CA GLN A 105 15.44 19.85 -12.70
C GLN A 105 14.00 19.35 -12.71
N ILE A 106 13.10 20.08 -12.06
CA ILE A 106 11.66 19.77 -12.08
C ILE A 106 10.95 20.87 -12.87
N HIS A 107 10.20 20.46 -13.88
CA HIS A 107 9.34 21.35 -14.65
C HIS A 107 7.87 21.04 -14.33
N ILE A 108 7.06 22.08 -14.14
CA ILE A 108 5.62 21.96 -13.96
C ILE A 108 4.94 22.55 -15.18
N LEU A 109 4.36 21.70 -16.02
CA LEU A 109 3.90 22.09 -17.35
C LEU A 109 2.42 21.77 -17.58
N ASP A 110 1.78 22.53 -18.46
CA ASP A 110 0.45 22.21 -18.98
C ASP A 110 0.52 21.08 -20.02
N HIS A 111 -0.61 20.78 -20.67
CA HIS A 111 -0.74 19.74 -21.69
C HIS A 111 -0.07 20.10 -23.04
N HIS A 112 0.30 21.37 -23.22
CA HIS A 112 1.04 21.87 -24.37
C HIS A 112 2.55 22.04 -24.08
N LEU A 113 3.02 21.56 -22.92
CA LEU A 113 4.40 21.68 -22.44
C LEU A 113 4.83 23.13 -22.13
N ASN A 114 3.89 24.03 -21.85
CA ASN A 114 4.20 25.38 -21.37
C ASN A 114 4.31 25.39 -19.84
N PRO A 115 5.24 26.18 -19.25
CA PRO A 115 5.28 26.39 -17.80
C PRO A 115 3.97 26.95 -17.26
N VAL A 116 3.48 26.37 -16.16
CA VAL A 116 2.30 26.92 -15.45
C VAL A 116 2.71 28.02 -14.47
N PRO A 117 1.81 28.98 -14.15
CA PRO A 117 2.08 29.97 -13.11
C PRO A 117 2.32 29.35 -11.73
N LEU A 118 3.08 30.04 -10.87
CA LEU A 118 3.29 29.63 -9.47
C LEU A 118 1.95 29.37 -8.76
N GLY A 119 1.90 28.30 -7.95
CA GLY A 119 0.68 27.86 -7.27
C GLY A 119 -0.35 27.13 -8.15
N THR A 120 -0.17 27.11 -9.48
CA THR A 120 -1.09 26.40 -10.38
C THR A 120 -0.69 24.94 -10.51
N THR A 121 -1.67 24.04 -10.46
CA THR A 121 -1.41 22.60 -10.68
C THR A 121 -1.10 22.35 -12.15
N GLY A 122 0.00 21.66 -12.41
CA GLY A 122 0.38 21.15 -13.72
C GLY A 122 0.99 19.75 -13.61
N ASN A 123 1.43 19.22 -14.74
CA ASN A 123 2.10 17.92 -14.81
C ASN A 123 3.57 18.07 -14.45
N LEU A 124 4.10 17.16 -13.62
CA LEU A 124 5.49 17.16 -13.18
C LEU A 124 6.36 16.41 -14.20
N TYR A 125 7.41 17.07 -14.66
CA TYR A 125 8.46 16.49 -15.51
C TYR A 125 9.80 16.61 -14.80
N ILE A 126 10.66 15.62 -15.01
CA ILE A 126 11.99 15.57 -14.41
C ILE A 126 13.02 15.61 -15.54
N ALA A 127 13.99 16.51 -15.47
CA ALA A 127 15.13 16.55 -16.38
C ALA A 127 16.43 16.52 -15.57
N GLY A 128 17.56 16.39 -16.26
CA GLY A 128 18.88 16.41 -15.65
C GLY A 128 19.58 15.05 -15.64
N THR A 129 20.64 14.94 -14.85
CA THR A 129 21.57 13.79 -14.92
C THR A 129 21.00 12.52 -14.34
N GLY A 130 19.98 12.59 -13.48
CA GLY A 130 19.35 11.41 -12.87
C GLY A 130 18.55 10.54 -13.84
N LEU A 131 18.28 11.02 -15.07
CA LEU A 131 17.47 10.29 -16.05
C LEU A 131 18.08 8.92 -16.43
N ALA A 132 17.25 7.89 -16.37
CA ALA A 132 17.58 6.59 -16.91
C ALA A 132 17.82 6.66 -18.43
N ARG A 133 18.53 5.65 -18.95
CA ARG A 133 18.74 5.52 -20.40
C ARG A 133 17.41 5.34 -21.15
N GLY A 134 16.52 4.52 -20.59
CA GLY A 134 15.23 4.17 -21.15
C GLY A 134 14.75 2.80 -20.64
N TYR A 135 13.67 2.29 -21.23
CA TYR A 135 13.16 0.96 -20.96
C TYR A 135 13.92 -0.08 -21.80
N LEU A 136 14.36 -1.15 -21.16
CA LEU A 136 15.09 -2.24 -21.81
C LEU A 136 14.25 -2.87 -22.94
N HIS A 137 14.81 -2.96 -24.14
CA HIS A 137 14.18 -3.50 -25.35
C HIS A 137 12.81 -2.89 -25.71
N ASN A 138 12.51 -1.68 -25.24
CA ASN A 138 11.24 -1.01 -25.51
C ASN A 138 11.47 0.46 -25.95
N PRO A 139 11.93 0.68 -27.21
CA PRO A 139 12.20 2.01 -27.72
C PRO A 139 10.93 2.86 -27.85
N THR A 140 9.79 2.25 -28.14
CA THR A 140 8.49 2.93 -28.25
C THR A 140 8.08 3.55 -26.92
N LYS A 141 8.05 2.77 -25.83
CA LYS A 141 7.75 3.28 -24.49
C LYS A 141 8.79 4.31 -24.06
N THR A 142 10.07 4.09 -24.38
CA THR A 142 11.14 5.05 -24.08
C THR A 142 10.88 6.40 -24.74
N ALA A 143 10.55 6.45 -26.03
CA ALA A 143 10.27 7.69 -26.74
C ALA A 143 8.99 8.39 -26.26
N GLN A 144 7.98 7.61 -25.85
CA GLN A 144 6.72 8.14 -25.31
C GLN A 144 6.89 8.75 -23.91
N THR A 145 7.82 8.23 -23.10
CA THR A 145 7.99 8.65 -21.71
C THR A 145 9.15 9.64 -21.51
N PHE A 146 10.25 9.50 -22.25
CA PHE A 146 11.41 10.40 -22.20
C PHE A 146 11.36 11.36 -23.39
N LEU A 147 10.69 12.49 -23.18
CA LEU A 147 10.43 13.51 -24.19
C LEU A 147 11.65 14.41 -24.40
N PRO A 148 11.79 15.07 -25.57
CA PRO A 148 12.73 16.18 -25.73
C PRO A 148 12.43 17.30 -24.72
N ASN A 149 13.47 17.86 -24.09
CA ASN A 149 13.31 19.00 -23.18
C ASN A 149 13.21 20.31 -23.99
N PRO A 150 12.06 21.01 -24.00
CA PRO A 150 11.90 22.25 -24.77
C PRO A 150 12.74 23.42 -24.22
N PHE A 151 13.20 23.34 -22.97
CA PHE A 151 13.99 24.38 -22.30
C PHE A 151 15.50 24.20 -22.49
N GLN A 152 15.94 23.03 -22.96
CA GLN A 152 17.36 22.73 -23.14
C GLN A 152 17.57 21.81 -24.36
N PRO A 153 17.92 22.38 -25.53
CA PRO A 153 18.12 21.61 -26.75
C PRO A 153 19.12 20.46 -26.57
N GLY A 154 18.78 19.30 -27.11
CA GLY A 154 19.59 18.07 -27.01
C GLY A 154 19.45 17.30 -25.69
N GLN A 155 18.74 17.85 -24.69
CA GLN A 155 18.42 17.14 -23.46
C GLN A 155 17.03 16.51 -23.51
N ARG A 156 16.79 15.55 -22.61
CA ARG A 156 15.49 14.89 -22.42
C ARG A 156 14.87 15.30 -21.09
N MET A 157 13.56 15.08 -20.97
CA MET A 157 12.82 15.12 -19.73
C MET A 157 11.91 13.89 -19.63
N TYR A 158 11.75 13.36 -18.43
CA TYR A 158 10.87 12.25 -18.10
C TYR A 158 9.49 12.77 -17.72
N ASN A 159 8.45 12.28 -18.40
CA ASN A 159 7.06 12.49 -18.02
C ASN A 159 6.69 11.54 -16.87
N THR A 160 6.44 12.08 -15.69
CA THR A 160 6.19 11.27 -14.47
C THR A 160 4.78 10.70 -14.39
N GLY A 161 3.83 11.32 -15.09
CA GLY A 161 2.39 11.12 -14.86
C GLY A 161 1.87 11.70 -13.53
N ASP A 162 2.74 12.30 -12.71
CA ASP A 162 2.35 12.98 -11.47
C ASP A 162 1.93 14.43 -11.75
N GLN A 163 1.08 14.96 -10.89
CA GLN A 163 0.65 16.35 -10.90
C GLN A 163 1.07 17.06 -9.61
N GLY A 164 1.28 18.36 -9.72
CA GLY A 164 1.71 19.18 -8.60
C GLY A 164 1.81 20.65 -8.92
N TYR A 165 2.18 21.44 -7.91
CA TYR A 165 2.43 22.88 -8.04
C TYR A 165 3.62 23.30 -7.18
N GLN A 166 4.22 24.44 -7.53
CA GLN A 166 5.28 25.04 -6.73
C GLN A 166 4.68 26.06 -5.75
N ARG A 167 5.07 25.95 -4.48
CA ARG A 167 4.76 26.90 -3.40
C ARG A 167 5.65 28.15 -3.53
N PRO A 168 5.24 29.29 -2.92
CA PRO A 168 6.03 30.53 -2.94
C PRO A 168 7.45 30.39 -2.35
N ASP A 169 7.67 29.45 -1.43
CA ASP A 169 8.98 29.15 -0.84
C ASP A 169 9.89 28.30 -1.76
N GLY A 170 9.40 27.98 -2.96
CA GLY A 170 10.08 27.18 -3.98
C GLY A 170 9.95 25.67 -3.78
N THR A 171 9.30 25.20 -2.71
CA THR A 171 9.04 23.78 -2.51
C THR A 171 7.90 23.29 -3.41
N LEU A 172 7.94 22.01 -3.76
CA LEU A 172 7.00 21.38 -4.66
C LEU A 172 5.94 20.59 -3.86
N LYS A 173 4.69 20.67 -4.30
CA LYS A 173 3.57 19.88 -3.77
C LYS A 173 3.10 18.88 -4.80
N TYR A 174 3.01 17.62 -4.39
CA TYR A 174 2.35 16.56 -5.13
C TYR A 174 0.85 16.59 -4.85
N THR A 175 0.03 16.49 -5.89
CA THR A 175 -1.44 16.52 -5.79
C THR A 175 -2.13 15.26 -6.30
N GLY A 176 -1.40 14.38 -7.00
CA GLY A 176 -1.99 13.15 -7.54
C GLY A 176 -1.31 12.70 -8.83
N ARG A 177 -1.96 11.76 -9.52
CA ARG A 177 -1.56 11.28 -10.85
C ARG A 177 -2.61 11.66 -11.88
N ASN A 178 -2.16 11.89 -13.11
CA ASN A 178 -3.03 12.13 -14.26
C ASN A 178 -3.38 10.86 -15.06
N ASP A 179 -2.81 9.71 -14.68
CA ASP A 179 -3.01 8.41 -15.31
C ASP A 179 -3.62 7.37 -14.35
N HIS A 180 -3.74 6.12 -14.82
CA HIS A 180 -4.32 5.02 -14.05
C HIS A 180 -3.32 4.28 -13.18
N GLN A 181 -2.07 4.72 -13.12
CA GLN A 181 -1.08 4.11 -12.27
C GLN A 181 -1.38 4.49 -10.82
N ILE A 182 -1.22 3.54 -9.91
CA ILE A 182 -1.39 3.80 -8.48
C ILE A 182 -0.19 3.30 -7.70
N LYS A 183 -0.05 3.80 -6.48
CA LYS A 183 0.87 3.26 -5.50
C LYS A 183 0.07 2.57 -4.40
N ILE A 184 0.39 1.29 -4.18
CA ILE A 184 -0.18 0.49 -3.11
C ILE A 184 0.97 0.04 -2.23
N ARG A 185 1.02 0.55 -0.98
CA ARG A 185 2.04 0.17 0.01
C ARG A 185 3.46 0.45 -0.51
N GLY A 186 3.63 1.56 -1.22
CA GLY A 186 4.87 1.98 -1.88
C GLY A 186 5.20 1.25 -3.19
N MET A 187 4.44 0.22 -3.57
CA MET A 187 4.63 -0.50 -4.83
C MET A 187 3.88 0.20 -5.96
N ARG A 188 4.58 0.44 -7.07
CA ARG A 188 3.98 0.93 -8.32
C ARG A 188 3.16 -0.20 -8.95
N VAL A 189 1.87 0.08 -9.17
CA VAL A 189 0.94 -0.84 -9.81
C VAL A 189 0.36 -0.17 -11.06
N GLU A 190 0.58 -0.82 -12.20
CA GLU A 190 -0.05 -0.46 -13.46
C GLU A 190 -1.36 -1.24 -13.58
N LEU A 191 -2.50 -0.60 -13.36
CA LEU A 191 -3.80 -1.30 -13.37
C LEU A 191 -4.08 -2.01 -14.70
N GLY A 192 -3.61 -1.44 -15.81
CA GLY A 192 -3.73 -2.04 -17.14
C GLY A 192 -2.95 -3.36 -17.31
N GLU A 193 -1.91 -3.61 -16.51
CA GLU A 193 -1.17 -4.88 -16.54
C GLU A 193 -2.02 -6.01 -15.93
N ILE A 194 -2.74 -5.72 -14.85
CA ILE A 194 -3.72 -6.63 -14.25
C ILE A 194 -4.86 -6.87 -15.24
N ASP A 195 -5.39 -5.80 -15.85
CA ASP A 195 -6.44 -5.92 -16.86
C ASP A 195 -5.98 -6.82 -18.01
N THR A 196 -4.79 -6.58 -18.56
CA THR A 196 -4.24 -7.38 -19.67
C THR A 196 -4.08 -8.85 -19.30
N THR A 197 -3.58 -9.11 -18.08
CA THR A 197 -3.47 -10.47 -17.55
C THR A 197 -4.83 -11.14 -17.47
N LEU A 198 -5.83 -10.46 -16.90
CA LEU A 198 -7.19 -10.97 -16.77
C LEU A 198 -7.91 -11.18 -18.12
N HIS A 199 -7.62 -10.38 -19.15
CA HIS A 199 -8.15 -10.61 -20.49
C HIS A 199 -7.60 -11.90 -21.14
N ASN A 200 -6.47 -12.43 -20.67
CA ASN A 200 -5.94 -13.72 -21.12
C ASN A 200 -6.54 -14.91 -20.35
N HIS A 201 -7.35 -14.67 -19.32
CA HIS A 201 -8.01 -15.72 -18.56
C HIS A 201 -9.13 -16.38 -19.40
N PRO A 202 -9.17 -17.73 -19.53
CA PRO A 202 -10.10 -18.42 -20.44
C PRO A 202 -11.59 -18.14 -20.22
N THR A 203 -11.98 -17.83 -18.98
CA THR A 203 -13.39 -17.59 -18.60
C THR A 203 -13.79 -16.12 -18.59
N ILE A 204 -12.89 -15.18 -18.89
CA ILE A 204 -13.14 -13.74 -18.82
C ILE A 204 -13.23 -13.14 -20.22
N LYS A 205 -14.28 -12.34 -20.48
CA LYS A 205 -14.40 -11.54 -21.71
C LYS A 205 -13.81 -10.14 -21.59
N ASN A 206 -14.13 -9.46 -20.49
CA ASN A 206 -13.66 -8.11 -20.20
C ASN A 206 -13.24 -8.05 -18.74
N ALA A 207 -12.17 -7.30 -18.48
CA ALA A 207 -11.70 -6.99 -17.14
C ALA A 207 -11.39 -5.50 -17.00
N ILE A 208 -11.77 -4.91 -15.86
CA ILE A 208 -11.34 -3.57 -15.49
C ILE A 208 -10.98 -3.54 -14.01
N THR A 209 -9.77 -3.09 -13.71
CA THR A 209 -9.23 -3.03 -12.35
C THR A 209 -9.21 -1.58 -11.89
N THR A 210 -9.68 -1.38 -10.66
CA THR A 210 -9.61 -0.11 -9.95
C THR A 210 -9.07 -0.34 -8.54
N HIS A 211 -8.99 0.75 -7.78
CA HIS A 211 -8.77 0.65 -6.35
C HIS A 211 -9.93 1.27 -5.57
N HIS A 212 -10.20 0.70 -4.41
CA HIS A 212 -11.07 1.29 -3.41
C HIS A 212 -10.22 1.67 -2.19
N GLN A 213 -10.47 2.87 -1.67
CA GLN A 213 -9.84 3.32 -0.43
C GLN A 213 -10.82 3.14 0.72
N ALA A 214 -10.51 2.25 1.65
CA ALA A 214 -11.29 2.07 2.87
C ALA A 214 -11.21 3.34 3.76
N PRO A 215 -12.17 3.54 4.70
CA PRO A 215 -12.19 4.72 5.58
C PRO A 215 -10.90 4.93 6.39
N ASN A 216 -10.15 3.86 6.66
CA ASN A 216 -8.85 3.91 7.32
C ASN A 216 -7.69 4.30 6.39
N GLY A 217 -7.97 4.69 5.14
CA GLY A 217 -6.99 5.11 4.15
C GLY A 217 -6.36 3.97 3.35
N LEU A 218 -6.64 2.70 3.67
CA LEU A 218 -6.05 1.55 2.97
C LEU A 218 -6.63 1.39 1.56
N LYS A 219 -5.72 1.30 0.58
CA LYS A 219 -6.09 1.02 -0.81
C LYS A 219 -6.08 -0.48 -1.09
N ARG A 220 -7.16 -0.96 -1.71
CA ARG A 220 -7.34 -2.36 -2.14
C ARG A 220 -7.61 -2.40 -3.63
N LEU A 221 -7.06 -3.40 -4.32
CA LEU A 221 -7.33 -3.66 -5.73
C LEU A 221 -8.65 -4.40 -5.88
N ILE A 222 -9.46 -3.97 -6.83
CA ILE A 222 -10.74 -4.58 -7.17
C ILE A 222 -10.80 -4.74 -8.68
N SER A 223 -11.05 -5.96 -9.14
CA SER A 223 -11.26 -6.25 -10.55
C SER A 223 -12.73 -6.56 -10.82
N TYR A 224 -13.31 -5.87 -11.78
CA TYR A 224 -14.65 -6.16 -12.29
C TYR A 224 -14.49 -6.94 -13.58
N VAL A 225 -15.13 -8.10 -13.65
CA VAL A 225 -14.96 -9.04 -14.75
C VAL A 225 -16.32 -9.44 -15.30
N THR A 226 -16.38 -9.75 -16.60
CA THR A 226 -17.56 -10.33 -17.23
C THR A 226 -17.22 -11.71 -17.81
N PRO A 227 -18.13 -12.69 -17.76
CA PRO A 227 -17.87 -14.03 -18.29
C PRO A 227 -17.61 -14.00 -19.80
N ALA A 228 -16.79 -14.95 -20.28
CA ALA A 228 -16.48 -15.17 -21.70
C ALA A 228 -17.76 -15.31 -22.54
N ASP A 229 -18.68 -16.14 -22.04
CA ASP A 229 -19.99 -16.45 -22.63
C ASP A 229 -21.06 -16.60 -21.52
N LEU A 230 -22.34 -16.61 -21.89
CA LEU A 230 -23.47 -16.67 -20.93
C LEU A 230 -23.49 -17.93 -20.07
N ASP A 231 -22.96 -19.04 -20.57
CA ASP A 231 -22.96 -20.34 -19.86
C ASP A 231 -21.67 -20.57 -19.04
N VAL A 232 -20.73 -19.62 -19.06
CA VAL A 232 -19.46 -19.72 -18.34
C VAL A 232 -19.59 -19.11 -16.96
N THR A 233 -19.37 -19.91 -15.92
CA THR A 233 -19.27 -19.43 -14.54
C THR A 233 -17.85 -18.94 -14.26
N VAL A 234 -17.74 -17.70 -13.77
CA VAL A 234 -16.46 -17.13 -13.32
C VAL A 234 -16.33 -17.34 -11.83
N SER A 235 -15.28 -18.05 -11.41
CA SER A 235 -14.90 -18.20 -10.01
C SER A 235 -13.95 -17.06 -9.59
N PRO A 236 -14.33 -16.20 -8.64
CA PRO A 236 -13.44 -15.16 -8.11
C PRO A 236 -12.10 -15.69 -7.59
N ASP A 237 -12.08 -16.90 -7.02
CA ASP A 237 -10.87 -17.54 -6.50
C ASP A 237 -9.92 -17.96 -7.64
N ASP A 238 -10.46 -18.58 -8.70
CA ASP A 238 -9.64 -18.99 -9.86
C ASP A 238 -9.04 -17.77 -10.55
N VAL A 239 -9.80 -16.67 -10.63
CA VAL A 239 -9.32 -15.40 -11.17
C VAL A 239 -8.17 -14.83 -10.35
N ARG A 240 -8.27 -14.86 -9.02
CA ARG A 240 -7.17 -14.40 -8.13
C ARG A 240 -5.95 -15.29 -8.27
N ALA A 241 -6.14 -16.62 -8.27
CA ALA A 241 -5.05 -17.58 -8.44
C ALA A 241 -4.32 -17.36 -9.76
N TYR A 242 -5.07 -17.19 -10.86
CA TYR A 242 -4.48 -16.90 -12.16
C TYR A 242 -3.65 -15.60 -12.15
N VAL A 243 -4.13 -14.54 -11.51
CA VAL A 243 -3.31 -13.32 -11.38
C VAL A 243 -2.05 -13.58 -10.55
N GLY A 244 -2.15 -14.30 -9.43
CA GLY A 244 -1.00 -14.64 -8.58
C GLY A 244 0.05 -15.52 -9.28
N ASP A 245 -0.36 -16.36 -10.23
CA ASP A 245 0.56 -17.19 -11.02
C ASP A 245 1.32 -16.38 -12.09
N HIS A 246 0.83 -15.20 -12.48
CA HIS A 246 1.38 -14.41 -13.59
C HIS A 246 1.97 -13.07 -13.17
N LEU A 247 1.49 -12.49 -12.06
CA LEU A 247 1.88 -11.18 -11.55
C LEU A 247 2.32 -11.28 -10.09
N PRO A 248 3.16 -10.35 -9.61
CA PRO A 248 3.53 -10.29 -8.20
C PRO A 248 2.31 -10.18 -7.27
N ASP A 249 2.39 -10.78 -6.08
CA ASP A 249 1.32 -10.82 -5.08
C ASP A 249 0.64 -9.47 -4.80
N TYR A 250 1.41 -8.37 -4.80
CA TYR A 250 0.88 -7.03 -4.51
C TYR A 250 -0.02 -6.48 -5.63
N MET A 251 -0.01 -7.08 -6.81
CA MET A 251 -0.90 -6.79 -7.94
C MET A 251 -2.16 -7.68 -7.95
N THR A 252 -2.23 -8.70 -7.09
CA THR A 252 -3.41 -9.57 -7.02
C THR A 252 -4.60 -8.81 -6.44
N PRO A 253 -5.75 -8.76 -7.14
CA PRO A 253 -6.96 -8.12 -6.63
C PRO A 253 -7.43 -8.74 -5.32
N SER A 254 -7.70 -7.92 -4.31
CA SER A 254 -8.31 -8.39 -3.06
C SER A 254 -9.76 -8.81 -3.28
N LEU A 255 -10.42 -8.21 -4.28
CA LEU A 255 -11.80 -8.51 -4.62
C LEU A 255 -11.98 -8.65 -6.14
N VAL A 256 -12.77 -9.64 -6.54
CA VAL A 256 -13.20 -9.85 -7.92
C VAL A 256 -14.72 -9.82 -7.95
N ILE A 257 -15.29 -8.86 -8.68
CA ILE A 257 -16.74 -8.70 -8.82
C ILE A 257 -17.14 -9.13 -10.23
N VAL A 258 -17.98 -10.17 -10.31
CA VAL A 258 -18.50 -10.66 -11.59
C VAL A 258 -19.75 -9.85 -11.96
N LEU A 259 -19.77 -9.28 -13.16
CA LEU A 259 -20.86 -8.50 -13.71
C LEU A 259 -21.38 -9.12 -15.00
N ASP A 260 -22.68 -9.00 -15.26
CA ASP A 260 -23.27 -9.38 -16.56
C ASP A 260 -22.71 -8.53 -17.70
N ARG A 261 -22.44 -7.24 -17.42
CA ARG A 261 -21.85 -6.28 -18.36
C ARG A 261 -21.14 -5.15 -17.63
N LEU A 262 -20.09 -4.62 -18.24
CA LEU A 262 -19.44 -3.39 -17.77
C LEU A 262 -20.32 -2.17 -18.08
N PRO A 263 -20.45 -1.20 -17.15
CA PRO A 263 -21.10 0.06 -17.43
C PRO A 263 -20.27 0.83 -18.46
N LEU A 264 -20.93 1.35 -19.50
CA LEU A 264 -20.30 2.15 -20.55
C LEU A 264 -20.82 3.60 -20.51
N ASN A 265 -19.97 4.55 -20.87
CA ASN A 265 -20.36 5.94 -21.10
C ASN A 265 -20.92 6.13 -22.53
N ALA A 266 -21.36 7.34 -22.85
CA ALA A 266 -21.94 7.68 -24.16
C ALA A 266 -20.99 7.43 -25.35
N ASN A 267 -19.68 7.33 -25.11
CA ASN A 267 -18.65 7.06 -26.11
C ASN A 267 -18.28 5.57 -26.19
N GLY A 268 -19.00 4.68 -25.50
CA GLY A 268 -18.74 3.24 -25.50
C GLY A 268 -17.51 2.82 -24.69
N LYS A 269 -16.90 3.71 -23.89
CA LYS A 269 -15.81 3.38 -22.97
C LYS A 269 -16.36 2.99 -21.60
N VAL A 270 -15.64 2.16 -20.85
CA VAL A 270 -16.03 1.79 -19.48
C VAL A 270 -16.17 3.03 -18.60
N ASP A 271 -17.33 3.17 -17.97
CA ASP A 271 -17.65 4.23 -17.03
C ASP A 271 -17.32 3.79 -15.61
N ARG A 272 -16.09 4.10 -15.17
CA ARG A 272 -15.58 3.69 -13.86
C ARG A 272 -16.37 4.27 -12.69
N LEU A 273 -17.02 5.42 -12.86
CA LEU A 273 -17.82 6.07 -11.81
C LEU A 273 -19.15 5.34 -11.58
N ARG A 274 -19.54 4.45 -12.48
CA ARG A 274 -20.76 3.64 -12.40
C ARG A 274 -20.49 2.19 -12.03
N LEU A 275 -19.24 1.84 -11.72
CA LEU A 275 -18.91 0.51 -11.21
C LEU A 275 -19.54 0.34 -9.81
N PRO A 276 -20.11 -0.83 -9.50
CA PRO A 276 -20.71 -1.06 -8.18
C PRO A 276 -19.69 -0.92 -7.05
N GLU A 277 -20.00 -0.12 -6.04
CA GLU A 277 -19.16 0.00 -4.85
C GLU A 277 -19.11 -1.32 -4.05
N PRO A 278 -17.95 -1.72 -3.54
CA PRO A 278 -17.78 -2.93 -2.73
C PRO A 278 -18.30 -2.70 -1.29
N THR A 279 -19.61 -2.57 -1.12
CA THR A 279 -20.22 -2.13 0.15
C THR A 279 -20.20 -3.17 1.28
N ASP A 280 -19.96 -4.44 0.98
CA ASP A 280 -19.74 -5.49 2.00
C ASP A 280 -18.77 -6.56 1.48
N PRO A 281 -17.49 -6.55 1.89
CA PRO A 281 -16.51 -7.55 1.47
C PRO A 281 -16.98 -8.98 1.75
N GLY A 282 -17.73 -9.21 2.84
CA GLY A 282 -18.23 -10.54 3.21
C GLY A 282 -19.43 -10.99 2.39
N ALA A 283 -20.13 -10.09 1.71
CA ALA A 283 -21.19 -10.44 0.75
C ALA A 283 -20.63 -10.74 -0.66
N LEU A 284 -19.41 -10.29 -0.96
CA LEU A 284 -18.82 -10.32 -2.29
C LEU A 284 -17.79 -11.44 -2.48
N THR A 285 -17.38 -12.14 -1.41
CA THR A 285 -16.48 -13.32 -1.52
C THR A 285 -17.18 -14.58 -1.99
N GLY A 286 -18.52 -14.63 -2.03
CA GLY A 286 -19.28 -15.82 -2.46
C GLY A 286 -19.19 -17.02 -1.50
N THR A 287 -18.43 -16.90 -0.41
CA THR A 287 -18.35 -17.92 0.65
C THR A 287 -19.58 -17.85 1.56
N GLU A 288 -20.16 -19.00 1.85
CA GLU A 288 -21.23 -19.11 2.84
C GLU A 288 -20.74 -18.58 4.19
N PHE A 289 -21.50 -17.66 4.80
CA PHE A 289 -21.15 -17.11 6.10
C PHE A 289 -21.29 -18.19 7.17
N VAL A 290 -20.15 -18.67 7.68
CA VAL A 290 -20.09 -19.57 8.83
C VAL A 290 -19.65 -18.76 10.05
N ALA A 291 -20.50 -18.66 11.07
CA ALA A 291 -20.17 -17.90 12.27
C ALA A 291 -18.91 -18.46 12.96
N PRO A 292 -18.00 -17.60 13.46
CA PRO A 292 -16.85 -18.03 14.24
C PRO A 292 -17.30 -18.71 15.54
N THR A 293 -16.70 -19.86 15.85
CA THR A 293 -17.02 -20.68 17.02
C THR A 293 -15.82 -20.81 17.94
N GLY A 294 -16.04 -20.60 19.23
CA GLY A 294 -15.03 -20.78 20.27
C GLY A 294 -14.10 -19.57 20.46
N PRO A 295 -13.35 -19.55 21.58
CA PRO A 295 -12.60 -18.38 22.01
C PRO A 295 -11.49 -17.94 21.04
N ALA A 296 -10.74 -18.88 20.46
CA ALA A 296 -9.64 -18.54 19.55
C ALA A 296 -10.13 -17.94 18.23
N GLN A 297 -11.22 -18.45 17.65
CA GLN A 297 -11.82 -17.85 16.46
C GLN A 297 -12.33 -16.44 16.74
N GLN A 298 -12.96 -16.22 17.91
CA GLN A 298 -13.42 -14.90 18.33
C GLN A 298 -12.25 -13.92 18.54
N ALA A 299 -11.13 -14.39 19.12
CA ALA A 299 -9.92 -13.60 19.27
C ALA A 299 -9.32 -13.17 17.91
N VAL A 300 -9.22 -14.10 16.94
CA VAL A 300 -8.75 -13.78 15.59
C VAL A 300 -9.68 -12.77 14.92
N VAL A 301 -11.00 -13.00 14.97
CA VAL A 301 -12.02 -12.10 14.40
C VAL A 301 -11.95 -10.72 15.02
N ALA A 302 -11.80 -10.60 16.34
CA ALA A 302 -11.70 -9.30 17.02
C ALA A 302 -10.48 -8.50 16.53
N ILE A 303 -9.31 -9.15 16.44
CA ILE A 303 -8.10 -8.48 15.94
C ILE A 303 -8.27 -8.10 14.45
N TRP A 304 -8.88 -8.96 13.65
CA TRP A 304 -9.12 -8.69 12.24
C TRP A 304 -10.12 -7.57 12.02
N ALA A 305 -11.20 -7.51 12.81
CA ALA A 305 -12.22 -6.48 12.68
C ALA A 305 -11.60 -5.08 12.85
N ASP A 306 -10.75 -4.92 13.86
CA ASP A 306 -10.01 -3.68 14.08
C ASP A 306 -9.04 -3.34 12.93
N LEU A 307 -8.34 -4.35 12.40
CA LEU A 307 -7.32 -4.14 11.37
C LEU A 307 -7.92 -3.89 9.97
N LEU A 308 -9.00 -4.61 9.64
CA LEU A 308 -9.63 -4.61 8.33
C LEU A 308 -10.79 -3.62 8.24
N GLY A 309 -11.30 -3.14 9.36
CA GLY A 309 -12.43 -2.21 9.44
C GLY A 309 -13.75 -2.85 9.03
N THR A 310 -13.93 -4.16 9.25
CA THR A 310 -15.17 -4.89 8.96
C THR A 310 -15.58 -5.75 10.16
N ASN A 311 -16.87 -5.73 10.50
CA ASN A 311 -17.40 -6.46 11.66
C ASN A 311 -18.01 -7.82 11.27
N ARG A 312 -18.21 -8.09 9.98
CA ARG A 312 -18.77 -9.34 9.49
C ARG A 312 -17.65 -10.21 8.95
N ILE A 313 -17.11 -11.06 9.82
CA ILE A 313 -16.00 -11.99 9.51
C ILE A 313 -16.44 -13.40 9.93
N GLY A 314 -16.54 -14.29 8.95
CA GLY A 314 -16.84 -15.70 9.13
C GLY A 314 -15.60 -16.56 9.39
N ALA A 315 -15.83 -17.77 9.92
CA ALA A 315 -14.78 -18.74 10.23
C ALA A 315 -13.96 -19.19 9.02
N GLN A 316 -14.54 -19.13 7.81
CA GLN A 316 -13.88 -19.51 6.57
C GLN A 316 -13.33 -18.32 5.78
N ASP A 317 -13.54 -17.10 6.26
CA ASP A 317 -13.11 -15.91 5.53
C ASP A 317 -11.59 -15.86 5.48
N ASN A 318 -11.09 -15.51 4.29
CA ASN A 318 -9.68 -15.38 4.01
C ASN A 318 -9.22 -13.94 4.28
N PHE A 319 -8.12 -13.80 5.03
CA PHE A 319 -7.54 -12.53 5.44
C PHE A 319 -7.34 -11.57 4.26
N PHE A 320 -6.76 -12.08 3.17
CA PHE A 320 -6.40 -11.29 2.00
C PHE A 320 -7.61 -10.94 1.14
N HIS A 321 -8.64 -11.81 1.12
CA HIS A 321 -9.91 -11.53 0.43
C HIS A 321 -10.68 -10.42 1.14
N LEU A 322 -10.59 -10.35 2.47
CA LEU A 322 -11.12 -9.23 3.25
C LEU A 322 -10.26 -7.96 3.17
N GLY A 323 -9.24 -7.94 2.30
CA GLY A 323 -8.35 -6.80 2.07
C GLY A 323 -7.14 -6.73 2.99
N GLY A 324 -6.84 -7.82 3.70
CA GLY A 324 -5.58 -8.02 4.39
C GLY A 324 -4.40 -8.03 3.41
N HIS A 325 -3.22 -7.73 3.93
CA HIS A 325 -1.96 -7.76 3.18
C HIS A 325 -0.79 -7.93 4.13
N SER A 326 0.44 -8.08 3.61
CA SER A 326 1.66 -8.32 4.39
C SER A 326 1.83 -7.40 5.60
N LEU A 327 1.63 -6.09 5.41
CA LEU A 327 1.69 -5.13 6.52
C LEU A 327 0.61 -5.41 7.59
N LEU A 328 -0.64 -5.66 7.21
CA LEU A 328 -1.68 -6.02 8.18
C LEU A 328 -1.45 -7.39 8.81
N ALA A 329 -0.89 -8.35 8.08
CA ALA A 329 -0.51 -9.66 8.61
C ALA A 329 0.57 -9.51 9.69
N ALA A 330 1.57 -8.66 9.47
CA ALA A 330 2.57 -8.34 10.46
C ALA A 330 1.98 -7.59 11.68
N LYS A 331 0.99 -6.70 11.48
CA LYS A 331 0.26 -6.08 12.61
C LYS A 331 -0.57 -7.12 13.37
N PHE A 332 -1.19 -8.07 12.67
CA PHE A 332 -1.96 -9.15 13.26
C PHE A 332 -1.08 -10.04 14.15
N THR A 333 0.05 -10.54 13.65
CA THR A 333 0.97 -11.37 14.45
C THR A 333 1.57 -10.59 15.63
N ALA A 334 1.86 -9.29 15.46
CA ALA A 334 2.31 -8.44 16.56
C ALA A 334 1.23 -8.26 17.65
N ARG A 335 -0.05 -8.10 17.28
CA ARG A 335 -1.17 -8.02 18.23
C ARG A 335 -1.40 -9.35 18.93
N VAL A 336 -1.32 -10.48 18.22
CA VAL A 336 -1.38 -11.83 18.80
C VAL A 336 -0.28 -11.98 19.85
N ARG A 337 0.97 -11.62 19.52
CA ARG A 337 2.09 -11.66 20.48
C ARG A 337 1.85 -10.75 21.68
N SER A 338 1.40 -9.52 21.46
CA SER A 338 1.19 -8.56 22.55
C SER A 338 0.07 -9.00 23.49
N ARG A 339 -1.01 -9.58 22.97
CA ARG A 339 -2.19 -9.96 23.75
C ARG A 339 -2.03 -11.32 24.41
N PHE A 340 -1.48 -12.27 23.70
CA PHE A 340 -1.44 -13.68 24.09
C PHE A 340 -0.04 -14.21 24.37
N GLY A 341 0.99 -13.38 24.28
CA GLY A 341 2.39 -13.75 24.57
C GLY A 341 2.94 -14.94 23.79
N VAL A 342 2.31 -15.29 22.67
CA VAL A 342 2.73 -16.36 21.75
C VAL A 342 3.17 -15.78 20.42
N GLU A 343 4.15 -16.40 19.78
CA GLU A 343 4.63 -15.97 18.47
C GLU A 343 3.95 -16.77 17.36
N LEU A 344 2.87 -16.21 16.80
CA LEU A 344 2.28 -16.74 15.58
C LEU A 344 3.19 -16.42 14.37
N PRO A 345 3.77 -17.42 13.70
CA PRO A 345 4.68 -17.16 12.59
C PRO A 345 3.97 -16.43 11.44
N LEU A 346 4.57 -15.38 10.92
CA LEU A 346 3.99 -14.60 9.81
C LEU A 346 3.68 -15.48 8.59
N GLN A 347 4.51 -16.48 8.33
CA GLN A 347 4.32 -17.44 7.23
C GLN A 347 2.96 -18.15 7.31
N VAL A 348 2.46 -18.48 8.51
CA VAL A 348 1.18 -19.17 8.68
C VAL A 348 0.02 -18.31 8.18
N VAL A 349 0.10 -16.99 8.33
CA VAL A 349 -0.91 -16.06 7.81
C VAL A 349 -1.01 -16.13 6.29
N PHE A 350 0.07 -16.46 5.59
CA PHE A 350 0.09 -16.61 4.13
C PHE A 350 -0.31 -18.02 3.68
N THR A 351 0.13 -19.06 4.36
CA THR A 351 -0.14 -20.45 3.96
C THR A 351 -1.51 -20.94 4.38
N SER A 352 -2.11 -20.33 5.41
CA SER A 352 -3.39 -20.77 5.97
C SER A 352 -4.24 -19.56 6.40
N PRO A 353 -4.64 -18.70 5.44
CA PRO A 353 -5.17 -17.36 5.71
C PRO A 353 -6.62 -17.32 6.19
N THR A 354 -7.20 -18.42 6.69
CA THR A 354 -8.60 -18.43 7.17
C THR A 354 -8.68 -18.25 8.67
N VAL A 355 -9.77 -17.64 9.16
CA VAL A 355 -10.01 -17.49 10.61
C VAL A 355 -9.88 -18.84 11.33
N ARG A 356 -10.51 -19.90 10.79
CA ARG A 356 -10.47 -21.24 11.38
C ARG A 356 -9.05 -21.79 11.46
N ALA A 357 -8.27 -21.69 10.38
CA ALA A 357 -6.92 -22.24 10.36
C ALA A 357 -5.97 -21.46 11.29
N LEU A 358 -6.07 -20.13 11.32
CA LEU A 358 -5.27 -19.30 12.22
C LEU A 358 -5.66 -19.47 13.68
N ALA A 359 -6.95 -19.67 13.96
CA ALA A 359 -7.42 -19.98 15.30
C ALA A 359 -6.88 -21.34 15.77
N SER A 360 -6.85 -22.36 14.91
CA SER A 360 -6.28 -23.67 15.25
C SER A 360 -4.79 -23.59 15.58
N GLU A 361 -4.02 -22.79 14.82
CA GLU A 361 -2.61 -22.56 15.13
C GLU A 361 -2.44 -21.79 16.46
N LEU A 362 -3.28 -20.76 16.67
CA LEU A 362 -3.29 -19.99 17.92
C LEU A 362 -3.61 -20.87 19.12
N GLU A 363 -4.58 -21.79 19.01
CA GLU A 363 -4.92 -22.76 20.06
C GLU A 363 -3.72 -23.64 20.42
N SER A 364 -3.05 -24.23 19.42
CA SER A 364 -1.84 -25.04 19.64
C SER A 364 -0.73 -24.26 20.36
N LEU A 365 -0.50 -23.01 19.98
CA LEU A 365 0.48 -22.13 20.62
C LEU A 365 0.09 -21.77 22.06
N LEU A 366 -1.20 -21.51 22.30
CA LEU A 366 -1.73 -21.20 23.63
C LEU A 366 -1.65 -22.42 24.56
N GLU A 367 -1.99 -23.61 24.08
CA GLU A 367 -1.84 -24.85 24.84
C GLU A 367 -0.39 -25.10 25.25
N ALA A 368 0.55 -24.85 24.34
CA ALA A 368 1.97 -24.93 24.65
C ALA A 368 2.37 -23.93 25.74
N ARG A 369 1.94 -22.67 25.61
CA ARG A 369 2.23 -21.63 26.60
C ARG A 369 1.63 -21.94 27.97
N ILE A 370 0.38 -22.39 28.02
CA ILE A 370 -0.33 -22.70 29.28
C ILE A 370 0.40 -23.77 30.09
N ARG A 371 1.03 -24.76 29.43
CA ARG A 371 1.83 -25.80 30.12
C ARG A 371 3.04 -25.25 30.86
N ASP A 372 3.54 -24.08 30.44
CA ASP A 372 4.74 -23.45 30.99
C ASP A 372 4.42 -22.31 31.98
N LEU A 373 3.14 -21.98 32.19
CA LEU A 373 2.68 -20.92 33.08
C LEU A 373 2.30 -21.44 34.48
N SER A 374 2.37 -20.56 35.48
CA SER A 374 1.71 -20.83 36.77
C SER A 374 0.19 -20.87 36.62
N GLU A 375 -0.50 -21.47 37.60
CA GLU A 375 -1.98 -21.59 37.56
C GLU A 375 -2.67 -20.22 37.44
N ASP A 376 -2.20 -19.21 38.19
CA ASP A 376 -2.75 -17.85 38.14
C ASP A 376 -2.52 -17.18 36.77
N GLU A 377 -1.34 -17.38 36.16
CA GLU A 377 -1.01 -16.84 34.84
C GLU A 377 -1.80 -17.54 33.72
N ALA A 378 -2.00 -18.86 33.84
CA ALA A 378 -2.83 -19.64 32.93
C ALA A 378 -4.30 -19.19 33.00
N LEU A 379 -4.82 -18.96 34.21
CA LEU A 379 -6.19 -18.47 34.42
C LEU A 379 -6.37 -17.05 33.83
N ALA A 380 -5.38 -16.18 33.98
CA ALA A 380 -5.38 -14.84 33.38
C ALA A 380 -5.38 -14.90 31.85
N LEU A 381 -4.56 -15.77 31.25
CA LEU A 381 -4.52 -15.96 29.79
C LEU A 381 -5.84 -16.50 29.24
N LEU A 382 -6.47 -17.45 29.93
CA LEU A 382 -7.78 -17.99 29.55
C LEU A 382 -8.90 -16.93 29.62
N ARG A 383 -8.83 -16.00 30.58
CA ARG A 383 -9.77 -14.86 30.68
C ARG A 383 -9.56 -13.83 29.56
N GLU A 384 -8.34 -13.65 29.09
CA GLU A 384 -8.04 -12.74 27.97
C GLU A 384 -8.52 -13.30 26.62
N LEU A 385 -8.63 -14.63 26.53
CA LEU A 385 -9.10 -15.36 25.36
C LEU A 385 -10.64 -15.47 25.29
N ALA A 386 -11.30 -15.57 26.45
CA ALA A 386 -12.76 -15.60 26.60
C ALA A 386 -13.39 -14.22 26.42
#